data_AF-A0A7C4REE5-F1
#
_entry.id   AF-A0A7C4REE5-F1
#
_cell.length_a   1.000
_cell.length_b   1.000
_cell.length_c   1.000
_cell.angle_alpha   90.00
_cell.angle_beta   90.00
_cell.angle_gamma   90.00
#
_symmetry.space_group_name_H-M   'P 1'
#
loop_
_entity.id
_entity.type
_entity.pdbx_description
1 polymer ?
#
loop_
_entity_poly.entity_id
_entity_poly.type
_entity_poly.pdbx_seq_one_letter_code
_entity_poly.pdbx_strand_id
1 'polypeptide(L)' 'MPLEQRLRPIVFSPIYNKPREGRGFSLKELEEAGLSPNLAKRLKIPIDRRRKSLHKENVEKIKEILASFKID' A
#
# COMPACT_ATOMS: atom_id res chain seq x y z
N MET A 1 -0.88 -6.75 -15.80
CA MET A 1 -0.91 -5.57 -14.91
C MET A 1 0.53 -5.08 -14.72
N PRO A 2 0.85 -3.83 -15.06
CA PRO A 2 2.16 -3.22 -14.83
C PRO A 2 2.50 -3.16 -13.32
N LEU A 3 3.79 -3.17 -12.98
CA LEU A 3 4.28 -3.13 -11.60
C LEU A 3 3.76 -1.88 -10.85
N GLU A 4 3.71 -0.72 -11.51
CA GLU A 4 3.16 0.52 -10.98
C GLU A 4 1.72 0.42 -10.47
N GLN A 5 0.86 -0.40 -11.09
CA GLN A 5 -0.54 -0.57 -10.67
C GLN A 5 -0.66 -1.40 -9.39
N ARG A 6 0.30 -2.29 -9.12
CA ARG A 6 0.35 -3.06 -7.87
C ARG A 6 0.72 -2.19 -6.68
N LEU A 7 1.49 -1.14 -6.91
CA LEU A 7 2.03 -0.26 -5.87
C LEU A 7 1.06 0.82 -5.40
N ARG A 8 -0.13 0.96 -6.01
CA ARG A 8 -1.14 1.91 -5.56
C ARG A 8 -2.18 1.25 -4.65
N PRO A 9 -2.49 1.83 -3.47
CA PRO A 9 -3.57 1.34 -2.62
C PRO A 9 -4.93 1.73 -3.18
N ILE A 10 -5.95 0.98 -2.78
CA ILE A 10 -7.35 1.35 -2.96
C ILE A 10 -7.76 2.20 -1.75
N VAL A 11 -8.35 3.36 -2.03
CA VAL A 11 -8.92 4.26 -1.02
C VAL A 11 -10.32 4.68 -1.44
N PHE A 12 -11.10 5.18 -0.51
CA PHE A 12 -12.49 5.59 -0.78
C PHE A 12 -12.62 7.11 -0.75
N SER A 13 -13.43 7.65 -1.67
CA SER A 13 -13.81 9.06 -1.63
C SER A 13 -14.64 9.34 -0.36
N PRO A 14 -14.32 10.37 0.43
CA PRO A 14 -15.01 10.64 1.68
C PRO A 14 -16.51 10.98 1.48
N ILE A 15 -16.87 11.57 0.34
CA ILE A 15 -18.24 12.01 0.06
C ILE A 15 -19.06 10.88 -0.59
N TYR A 16 -18.48 10.20 -1.57
CA TYR A 16 -19.21 9.24 -2.41
C TYR A 16 -18.97 7.77 -2.04
N ASN A 17 -18.05 7.50 -1.12
CA ASN A 17 -17.57 6.16 -0.77
C ASN A 17 -17.24 5.29 -1.99
N LYS A 18 -16.75 5.90 -3.07
CA LYS A 18 -16.33 5.21 -4.29
C LYS A 18 -14.84 4.85 -4.20
N PRO A 19 -14.44 3.65 -4.64
CA PRO A 19 -13.04 3.25 -4.67
C PRO A 19 -12.28 4.10 -5.69
N ARG A 20 -11.05 4.44 -5.35
CA ARG A 20 -10.10 5.15 -6.21
C ARG A 20 -8.68 4.75 -5.86
N GLU A 21 -7.76 5.02 -6.78
CA GLU A 21 -6.34 4.86 -6.48
C GLU A 21 -5.86 5.95 -5.51
N GLY A 22 -5.26 5.50 -4.41
CA GLY A 22 -4.58 6.37 -3.47
C GLY A 22 -3.17 6.74 -3.94
N ARG A 23 -2.65 7.84 -3.38
CA ARG A 23 -1.26 8.28 -3.65
C ARG A 23 -0.22 7.30 -3.09
N GLY A 24 -0.51 6.65 -1.97
CA GLY A 24 0.40 5.73 -1.30
C GLY A 24 -0.20 5.06 -0.06
N PHE A 25 0.44 3.98 0.37
CA PHE A 25 0.04 3.18 1.54
C PHE A 25 0.17 3.99 2.84
N SER A 26 -0.72 3.76 3.79
CA SER A 26 -0.66 4.44 5.08
C SER A 26 0.42 3.81 5.97
N LEU A 27 0.90 4.55 6.97
CA LEU A 27 1.88 4.01 7.92
C LEU A 27 1.32 2.82 8.71
N LYS A 28 0.02 2.84 9.03
CA LYS A 28 -0.65 1.74 9.72
C LYS A 28 -0.75 0.48 8.84
N GLU A 29 -1.02 0.65 7.55
CA GLU A 29 -1.08 -0.47 6.61
C GLU A 29 0.30 -1.13 6.44
N LEU A 30 1.36 -0.31 6.39
CA LEU A 30 2.74 -0.78 6.34
C LEU A 30 3.13 -1.57 7.60
N GLU A 31 2.77 -1.04 8.77
CA GLU A 31 3.00 -1.70 10.07
C GLU A 31 2.28 -3.05 10.16
N GLU A 32 0.99 -3.10 9.81
CA GLU A 32 0.19 -4.33 9.80
C GLU A 32 0.72 -5.37 8.79
N ALA A 33 1.31 -4.92 7.70
CA ALA A 33 1.96 -5.78 6.71
C ALA A 33 3.37 -6.24 7.13
N GLY A 34 3.89 -5.76 8.26
CA GLY A 34 5.25 -6.05 8.71
C GLY A 34 6.33 -5.35 7.88
N LEU A 35 5.99 -4.25 7.19
CA LEU A 35 6.88 -3.52 6.30
C LEU A 35 7.34 -2.21 6.95
N SER A 36 8.65 -2.07 7.19
CA SER A 36 9.20 -0.81 7.67
C SER A 36 9.09 0.30 6.59
N PRO A 37 8.82 1.56 6.96
CA PRO A 37 8.77 2.67 6.00
C PRO A 37 10.08 2.89 5.23
N ASN A 38 11.22 2.56 5.85
CA ASN A 38 12.52 2.63 5.19
C ASN A 38 12.69 1.56 4.12
N LEU A 39 12.24 0.33 4.39
CA LEU A 39 12.26 -0.75 3.40
C LEU A 39 11.26 -0.47 2.28
N ALA A 40 10.06 0.04 2.59
CA ALA A 40 9.09 0.46 1.59
C ALA A 40 9.66 1.49 0.60
N LYS A 41 10.40 2.50 1.09
CA LYS A 41 11.11 3.45 0.21
C LYS A 41 12.13 2.79 -0.71
N ARG A 42 12.92 1.82 -0.19
CA ARG A 42 13.90 1.07 -0.99
C ARG A 42 13.22 0.25 -2.09
N LEU A 43 12.07 -0.34 -1.77
CA LEU A 43 11.25 -1.12 -2.72
C LEU A 43 10.38 -0.23 -3.64
N LYS A 44 10.56 1.09 -3.61
CA LYS A 44 9.75 2.07 -4.37
C LYS A 44 8.24 1.97 -4.11
N ILE A 45 7.85 1.48 -2.94
CA ILE A 45 6.45 1.45 -2.50
C ILE A 45 6.06 2.87 -2.05
N PRO A 46 5.03 3.50 -2.65
CA PRO A 46 4.62 4.85 -2.31
C PRO A 46 3.96 4.89 -0.93
N ILE A 47 4.31 5.88 -0.13
CA ILE A 47 3.84 6.04 1.25
C ILE A 47 3.09 7.36 1.39
N ASP A 48 1.87 7.32 1.93
CA ASP A 48 1.13 8.50 2.36
C ASP A 48 1.13 8.60 3.89
N ARG A 49 2.15 9.31 4.42
CA ARG A 49 2.35 9.50 5.86
C ARG A 49 1.21 10.25 6.56
N ARG A 50 0.37 10.97 5.81
CA ARG A 50 -0.74 11.77 6.35
C ARG A 50 -2.03 10.97 6.48
N ARG A 51 -2.15 9.84 5.77
CA ARG A 51 -3.35 9.00 5.80
C ARG A 51 -3.39 8.17 7.08
N LYS A 52 -4.52 8.21 7.79
CA LYS A 52 -4.75 7.45 9.02
C LYS A 52 -5.64 6.21 8.83
N SER A 53 -6.26 6.06 7.66
CA SER A 53 -7.10 4.91 7.35
C SER A 53 -6.28 3.64 7.18
N LEU A 54 -6.91 2.52 7.52
CA LEU A 54 -6.38 1.17 7.33
C LEU A 54 -7.43 0.38 6.54
N HIS A 55 -7.02 -0.19 5.42
CA HIS A 55 -7.86 -1.08 4.63
C HIS A 55 -7.17 -2.43 4.53
N LYS A 56 -7.89 -3.52 4.88
CA LYS A 56 -7.33 -4.88 4.88
C LYS A 56 -6.83 -5.31 3.50
N GLU A 57 -7.56 -4.96 2.45
CA GLU A 57 -7.16 -5.18 1.04
C GLU A 57 -5.78 -4.58 0.73
N ASN A 58 -5.46 -3.41 1.27
CA ASN A 58 -4.16 -2.78 1.05
C ASN A 58 -3.05 -3.51 1.80
N VAL A 59 -3.33 -4.04 3.00
CA VAL A 59 -2.37 -4.83 3.79
C VAL A 59 -2.03 -6.12 3.04
N GLU A 60 -3.04 -6.82 2.53
CA GLU A 60 -2.84 -8.02 1.70
C GLU A 60 -2.03 -7.70 0.44
N LYS A 61 -2.35 -6.59 -0.24
CA LYS A 61 -1.59 -6.14 -1.42
C LYS A 61 -0.11 -5.87 -1.11
N ILE A 62 0.21 -5.29 0.04
CA ILE A 62 1.61 -5.11 0.47
C ILE A 62 2.28 -6.48 0.68
N LYS A 63 1.60 -7.44 1.32
CA LYS A 63 2.12 -8.79 1.54
C LYS A 63 2.39 -9.53 0.21
N GLU A 64 1.49 -9.42 -0.77
CA GLU A 64 1.69 -9.99 -2.11
C GLU A 64 2.88 -9.39 -2.84
N ILE A 65 3.05 -8.06 -2.75
CA ILE A 65 4.21 -7.36 -3.31
C ILE A 65 5.49 -7.88 -2.66
N LEU A 66 5.53 -8.01 -1.33
CA LEU A 66 6.68 -8.54 -0.62
C LEU A 66 6.99 -9.99 -0.98
N ALA A 67 5.97 -10.83 -1.16
CA ALA A 67 6.14 -12.20 -1.65
C ALA A 67 6.73 -12.22 -3.07
N SER A 68 6.31 -11.30 -3.94
CA SER A 68 6.84 -11.18 -5.31
C SER A 68 8.30 -10.72 -5.35
N PHE A 69 8.80 -10.03 -4.32
CA PHE A 69 10.22 -9.67 -4.20
C PHE A 69 11.08 -10.80 -3.62
N LYS A 70 10.48 -11.77 -2.93
CA LYS A 70 11.15 -12.97 -2.42
C LYS A 70 11.24 -14.05 -3.51
N ILE A 71 11.75 -13.68 -4.68
CA ILE A 71 12.12 -14.64 -5.70
C ILE A 71 13.60 -14.95 -5.45
N ASP A 72 13.83 -16.15 -4.91
CA ASP A 72 15.13 -16.84 -4.89
C ASP A 72 15.68 -17.05 -6.31
#